data_AF-A0A7X5D6X6-F1
#
_entry.id   AF-A0A7X5D6X6-F1
#
_cell.length_a   1.000
_cell.length_b   1.000
_cell.length_c   1.000
_cell.angle_alpha   90.00
_cell.angle_beta   90.00
_cell.angle_gamma   90.00
#
_symmetry.space_group_name_H-M   'P 1'
#
loop_
_entity.id
_entity.type
_entity.pdbx_description
1 polymer ?
#
loop_
_entity_poly.entity_id
_entity_poly.type
_entity_poly.pdbx_seq_one_letter_code
_entity_poly.pdbx_strand_id
1 'polypeptide(L)'
;MSVKQSAYCARISRDGSTHVATTRSRGCWACGRCVSGGSNKKEERMTIEAKKVVVVAVTLAVAGALAACSPSSKEAGSPDATAEAGGGWETVMAENPSDPYVASYQAEDPGTLISMHKKLGYTCATCHDEETQSLVGSFDGLVGPSEETLGTREFCLNDGCHDWAKIKDAVVLDGDKTIYNPEGMYNVHDNHRGDVDCGQCHSMHGQPTLNCVQCHYMDLPEGWDGFE
;
A
#
# COMPACT_ATOMS: atom_id res chain seq x y z
N MET A 1 -1.49 -38.80 -28.40
CA MET A 1 -1.60 -38.98 -26.93
C MET A 1 -1.59 -37.61 -26.30
N SER A 2 -2.75 -37.12 -25.88
CA SER A 2 -2.95 -35.79 -25.28
C SER A 2 -3.96 -35.98 -24.17
N VAL A 3 -3.53 -35.76 -22.93
CA VAL A 3 -4.40 -35.82 -21.74
C VAL A 3 -4.62 -34.38 -21.30
N LYS A 4 -5.77 -33.81 -21.63
CA LYS A 4 -6.26 -32.58 -21.02
C LYS A 4 -6.99 -32.97 -19.74
N GLN A 5 -6.40 -32.66 -18.60
CA GLN A 5 -7.00 -32.89 -17.28
C GLN A 5 -7.72 -31.61 -16.88
N SER A 6 -9.01 -31.53 -17.20
CA SER A 6 -9.89 -30.45 -16.73
C SER A 6 -10.37 -30.82 -15.33
N ALA A 7 -9.91 -30.09 -14.32
CA ALA A 7 -10.38 -30.22 -12.94
C ALA A 7 -11.85 -29.78 -12.88
N TYR A 8 -12.74 -30.72 -12.55
CA TYR A 8 -14.14 -30.46 -12.26
C TYR A 8 -14.27 -30.05 -10.78
N CYS A 9 -14.76 -28.84 -10.51
CA CYS A 9 -15.25 -28.47 -9.18
C CYS A 9 -16.53 -29.26 -8.86
N ALA A 10 -16.40 -30.36 -8.14
CA ALA A 10 -17.54 -31.06 -7.55
C ALA A 10 -18.01 -30.32 -6.29
N ARG A 11 -19.11 -29.55 -6.39
CA ARG A 11 -19.86 -29.12 -5.20
C ARG A 11 -20.61 -30.33 -4.64
N ILE A 12 -20.23 -30.75 -3.45
CA ILE A 12 -20.95 -31.78 -2.67
C ILE A 12 -22.19 -31.12 -2.04
N SER A 13 -23.38 -31.43 -2.55
CA SER A 13 -24.64 -31.17 -1.85
C SER A 13 -24.90 -32.27 -0.83
N ARG A 14 -25.47 -31.91 0.32
CA ARG A 14 -25.69 -32.77 1.51
C ARG A 14 -26.84 -33.79 1.38
N ASP A 15 -27.33 -34.06 0.17
CA ASP A 15 -28.48 -34.93 -0.08
C ASP A 15 -28.26 -35.93 -1.23
N GLY A 16 -27.03 -36.43 -1.43
CA GLY A 16 -26.77 -37.72 -2.09
C GLY A 16 -27.39 -37.98 -3.47
N SER A 17 -27.82 -36.94 -4.19
CA SER A 17 -28.54 -37.08 -5.46
C SER A 17 -27.73 -36.42 -6.59
N THR A 18 -27.22 -37.25 -7.49
CA THR A 18 -26.44 -36.81 -8.66
C THR A 18 -27.37 -36.32 -9.77
N HIS A 19 -27.52 -35.01 -9.91
CA HIS A 19 -28.15 -34.43 -11.10
C HIS A 19 -27.09 -34.07 -12.15
N VAL A 20 -27.08 -34.83 -13.24
CA VAL A 20 -26.31 -34.54 -14.46
C VAL A 20 -26.93 -33.31 -15.13
N ALA A 21 -26.24 -32.17 -15.08
CA ALA A 21 -26.66 -30.97 -15.82
C ALA A 21 -26.19 -31.07 -17.28
N THR A 22 -27.12 -31.42 -18.18
CA THR A 22 -26.92 -31.27 -19.61
C THR A 22 -27.27 -29.85 -20.06
N THR A 23 -26.51 -29.36 -21.02
CA THR A 23 -26.57 -28.05 -21.64
C THR A 23 -27.87 -27.79 -22.39
N ARG A 24 -28.61 -26.71 -22.06
CA ARG A 24 -29.15 -25.73 -23.03
C ARG A 24 -30.08 -24.67 -22.39
N SER A 25 -29.90 -23.46 -22.91
CA SER A 25 -30.91 -22.41 -23.22
C SER A 25 -31.68 -21.68 -22.12
N ARG A 26 -31.50 -20.35 -22.15
CA ARG A 26 -32.52 -19.27 -22.25
C ARG A 26 -33.80 -19.44 -21.42
N GLY A 27 -34.10 -18.42 -20.62
CA GLY A 27 -35.49 -18.03 -20.37
C GLY A 27 -35.79 -17.65 -18.95
N CYS A 28 -35.92 -16.35 -18.73
CA CYS A 28 -36.64 -15.72 -17.64
C CYS A 28 -38.04 -16.34 -17.46
N TRP A 29 -38.51 -16.53 -16.21
CA TRP A 29 -39.83 -16.10 -15.71
C TRP A 29 -40.11 -16.64 -14.30
N ALA A 30 -40.47 -15.69 -13.42
CA ALA A 30 -41.48 -15.80 -12.38
C ALA A 30 -41.47 -17.00 -11.42
N CYS A 31 -41.15 -16.73 -10.15
CA CYS A 31 -41.92 -17.30 -9.05
C CYS A 31 -42.22 -16.20 -8.02
N GLY A 32 -43.44 -15.66 -8.11
CA GLY A 32 -44.01 -14.78 -7.10
C GLY A 32 -45.06 -15.54 -6.28
N ARG A 33 -44.86 -15.59 -4.96
CA ARG A 33 -45.90 -15.50 -3.90
C ARG A 33 -45.20 -15.55 -2.55
N CYS A 34 -45.01 -14.40 -1.90
CA CYS A 34 -45.93 -13.80 -0.92
C CYS A 34 -46.17 -14.68 0.31
N VAL A 35 -45.54 -14.34 1.45
CA VAL A 35 -46.27 -14.08 2.70
C VAL A 35 -45.62 -12.89 3.43
N SER A 36 -46.51 -12.00 3.82
CA SER A 36 -46.42 -10.77 4.58
C SER A 36 -45.89 -10.91 6.01
N GLY A 37 -45.08 -9.96 6.45
CA GLY A 37 -44.73 -9.74 7.85
C GLY A 37 -44.23 -8.31 8.05
N GLY A 38 -45.15 -7.37 8.21
CA GLY A 38 -44.82 -5.97 8.46
C GLY A 38 -44.29 -5.74 9.87
N SER A 39 -43.33 -4.82 10.00
CA SER A 39 -43.02 -4.11 11.24
C SER A 39 -42.51 -2.72 10.88
N ASN A 40 -43.43 -1.75 10.91
CA ASN A 40 -43.11 -0.33 10.98
C ASN A 40 -42.36 -0.05 12.27
N LYS A 41 -41.21 0.64 12.20
CA LYS A 41 -40.81 1.64 13.22
C LYS A 41 -39.67 2.53 12.73
N LYS A 42 -40.10 3.74 12.34
CA LYS A 42 -39.51 5.06 12.59
C LYS A 42 -38.04 5.26 12.24
N GLU A 43 -37.83 5.87 11.07
CA GLU A 43 -36.71 6.76 10.81
C GLU A 43 -36.79 7.97 11.78
N GLU A 44 -35.91 8.01 12.78
CA GLU A 44 -35.64 9.24 13.52
C GLU A 44 -34.57 10.05 12.77
N ARG A 45 -35.04 11.06 12.05
CA ARG A 45 -34.23 12.14 11.49
C ARG A 45 -33.64 12.96 12.65
N MET A 46 -32.39 12.69 13.01
CA MET A 46 -31.61 13.55 13.90
C MET A 46 -31.34 14.89 13.21
N THR A 47 -32.03 15.93 13.66
CA THR A 47 -31.74 17.32 13.32
C THR A 47 -30.46 17.76 14.03
N ILE A 48 -29.42 18.05 13.25
CA ILE A 48 -28.17 18.64 13.75
C ILE A 48 -28.46 20.11 14.06
N GLU A 49 -28.66 20.42 15.34
CA GLU A 49 -28.72 21.79 15.85
C GLU A 49 -27.32 22.42 15.72
N ALA A 50 -27.20 23.38 14.80
CA ALA A 50 -25.98 24.15 14.58
C ALA A 50 -25.66 25.00 15.82
N LYS A 51 -24.79 24.47 16.69
CA LYS A 51 -24.27 25.22 17.83
C LYS A 51 -23.28 26.26 17.31
N LYS A 52 -23.72 27.53 17.28
CA LYS A 52 -22.91 28.70 16.94
C LYS A 52 -21.66 28.75 17.83
N VAL A 53 -20.50 28.44 17.25
CA VAL A 53 -19.20 28.71 17.88
C VAL A 53 -18.84 30.15 17.57
N VAL A 54 -18.93 30.99 18.59
CA VAL A 54 -18.50 32.39 18.55
C VAL A 54 -16.97 32.40 18.56
N VAL A 55 -16.37 32.79 17.45
CA VAL A 55 -14.93 33.08 17.36
C VAL A 55 -14.70 34.43 18.02
N VAL A 56 -14.14 34.42 19.23
CA VAL A 56 -13.66 35.64 19.90
C VAL A 56 -12.25 35.92 19.38
N ALA A 57 -12.16 36.89 18.47
CA ALA A 57 -10.89 37.45 18.04
C ALA A 57 -10.26 38.23 19.22
N VAL A 58 -9.21 37.68 19.81
CA VAL A 58 -8.36 38.41 20.76
C VAL A 58 -7.17 38.96 19.97
N THR A 59 -7.33 40.19 19.49
CA THR A 59 -6.21 41.02 19.05
C THR A 59 -5.44 41.49 20.27
N LEU A 60 -4.25 40.91 20.52
CA LEU A 60 -3.25 41.52 21.38
C LEU A 60 -2.08 41.97 20.51
N ALA A 61 -2.05 43.27 20.22
CA ALA A 61 -0.88 43.95 19.73
C ALA A 61 0.10 44.11 20.91
N VAL A 62 1.29 43.53 20.79
CA VAL A 62 2.45 43.94 21.60
C VAL A 62 3.59 44.22 20.65
N ALA A 63 3.88 45.50 20.51
CA ALA A 63 5.09 46.02 19.89
C ALA A 63 6.23 46.02 20.91
N GLY A 64 7.44 45.72 20.43
CA GLY A 64 8.70 46.17 21.05
C GLY A 64 9.55 45.10 21.70
N ALA A 65 10.60 44.66 20.98
CA ALA A 65 12.00 44.90 21.35
C ALA A 65 12.90 43.99 20.49
N LEU A 66 13.69 44.61 19.61
CA LEU A 66 14.80 43.97 18.91
C LEU A 66 15.90 43.64 19.94
N ALA A 67 16.07 42.36 20.22
CA ALA A 67 17.30 41.82 20.80
C ALA A 67 17.73 40.66 19.90
N ALA A 68 18.84 40.88 19.19
CA ALA A 68 19.49 39.88 18.37
C ALA A 68 19.99 38.73 19.27
N CYS A 69 19.30 37.60 19.21
CA CYS A 69 19.82 36.31 19.65
C CYS A 69 19.84 35.40 18.43
N SER A 70 21.04 35.14 17.91
CA SER A 70 21.28 34.13 16.87
C SER A 70 20.75 32.77 17.35
N PRO A 71 19.89 32.08 16.58
CA PRO A 71 19.63 30.68 16.86
C PRO A 71 20.84 29.87 16.39
N SER A 72 21.58 29.33 17.36
CA SER A 72 22.44 28.18 17.14
C SER A 72 21.53 26.99 16.80
N SER A 73 21.28 26.80 15.51
CA SER A 73 20.72 25.56 14.98
C SER A 73 21.79 24.49 15.13
N LYS A 74 21.56 23.56 16.05
CA LYS A 74 22.24 22.27 16.05
C LYS A 74 21.88 21.59 14.74
N GLU A 75 22.85 21.52 13.85
CA GLU A 75 22.83 20.73 12.63
C GLU A 75 22.56 19.28 13.02
N ALA A 76 21.44 18.74 12.53
CA ALA A 76 21.34 17.30 12.34
C ALA A 76 22.40 16.97 11.27
N GLY A 77 23.39 16.17 11.65
CA GLY A 77 24.51 15.81 10.79
C GLY A 77 24.00 15.17 9.50
N SER A 78 24.04 15.95 8.43
CA SER A 78 24.17 15.42 7.08
C SER A 78 25.58 14.83 7.00
N PRO A 79 25.77 13.55 6.63
CA PRO A 79 27.11 13.10 6.31
C PRO A 79 27.60 13.92 5.11
N ASP A 80 28.75 14.57 5.31
CA ASP A 80 29.50 15.31 4.29
C ASP A 80 29.64 14.44 3.04
N ALA A 81 28.94 14.84 1.97
CA ALA A 81 29.20 14.36 0.63
C ALA A 81 30.48 15.07 0.15
N THR A 82 31.63 14.47 0.43
CA THR A 82 32.88 14.86 -0.21
C THR A 82 32.75 14.63 -1.72
N ALA A 83 32.87 15.71 -2.49
CA ALA A 83 32.87 15.70 -3.94
C ALA A 83 34.12 14.97 -4.48
N GLU A 84 33.99 13.67 -4.66
CA GLU A 84 34.89 12.86 -5.48
C GLU A 84 34.47 13.00 -6.96
N ALA A 85 35.42 12.82 -7.88
CA ALA A 85 35.25 13.01 -9.32
C ALA A 85 34.46 11.86 -9.98
N GLY A 86 33.21 11.70 -9.55
CA GLY A 86 32.10 11.02 -10.21
C GLY A 86 30.88 11.83 -9.76
N GLY A 87 30.15 12.44 -10.70
CA GLY A 87 29.07 13.36 -10.35
C GLY A 87 28.15 12.72 -9.32
N GLY A 88 27.87 13.41 -8.20
CA GLY A 88 26.99 12.88 -7.16
C GLY A 88 25.62 12.47 -7.70
N TRP A 89 24.80 11.82 -6.87
CA TRP A 89 23.48 11.31 -7.27
C TRP A 89 22.63 12.35 -8.01
N GLU A 90 22.73 13.62 -7.64
CA GLU A 90 22.04 14.73 -8.29
C GLU A 90 22.47 14.93 -9.74
N THR A 91 23.78 14.79 -10.02
CA THR A 91 24.33 14.91 -11.37
C THR A 91 23.90 13.72 -12.23
N VAL A 92 24.05 12.51 -11.70
CA VAL A 92 23.69 11.28 -12.40
C VAL A 92 22.20 11.25 -12.74
N MET A 93 21.33 11.66 -11.82
CA MET A 93 19.89 11.81 -12.11
C MET A 93 19.60 12.87 -13.16
N ALA A 94 20.29 14.03 -13.11
CA ALA A 94 20.08 15.11 -14.08
C ALA A 94 20.51 14.73 -15.50
N GLU A 95 21.53 13.87 -15.63
CA GLU A 95 21.99 13.33 -16.91
C GLU A 95 21.10 12.20 -17.43
N ASN A 96 20.38 11.50 -16.55
CA ASN A 96 19.55 10.34 -16.88
C ASN A 96 18.08 10.50 -16.44
N PRO A 97 17.37 11.56 -16.84
CA PRO A 97 16.01 11.82 -16.37
C PRO A 97 14.97 10.82 -16.88
N SER A 98 15.28 10.10 -17.96
CA SER A 98 14.41 9.08 -18.55
C SER A 98 14.66 7.67 -18.01
N ASP A 99 15.68 7.48 -17.18
CA ASP A 99 15.88 6.21 -16.48
C ASP A 99 14.62 5.90 -15.65
N PRO A 100 14.05 4.68 -15.71
CA PRO A 100 12.78 4.37 -15.05
C PRO A 100 12.80 4.55 -13.53
N TYR A 101 13.95 4.33 -12.87
CA TYR A 101 14.09 4.51 -11.42
C TYR A 101 14.22 5.99 -11.05
N VAL A 102 14.94 6.77 -11.86
CA VAL A 102 15.00 8.24 -11.70
C VAL A 102 13.63 8.87 -11.97
N ALA A 103 12.98 8.48 -13.06
CA ALA A 103 11.69 9.01 -13.46
C ALA A 103 10.61 8.73 -12.40
N SER A 104 10.56 7.53 -11.84
CA SER A 104 9.62 7.18 -10.76
C SER A 104 9.88 7.98 -9.48
N TYR A 105 11.14 8.19 -9.08
CA TYR A 105 11.50 9.07 -7.96
C TYR A 105 11.08 10.54 -8.21
N GLN A 106 11.20 11.02 -9.46
CA GLN A 106 10.86 12.40 -9.80
C GLN A 106 9.35 12.63 -10.00
N ALA A 107 8.60 11.61 -10.40
CA ALA A 107 7.17 11.72 -10.69
C ALA A 107 6.33 12.07 -9.45
N GLU A 108 6.80 11.72 -8.25
CA GLU A 108 6.07 11.91 -6.98
C GLU A 108 4.66 11.30 -6.98
N ASP A 109 4.48 10.22 -7.75
CA ASP A 109 3.23 9.49 -7.87
C ASP A 109 2.79 8.95 -6.49
N PRO A 110 1.65 9.40 -5.93
CA PRO A 110 1.16 8.93 -4.64
C PRO A 110 0.91 7.41 -4.58
N GLY A 111 0.79 6.73 -5.71
CA GLY A 111 0.66 5.26 -5.80
C GLY A 111 1.98 4.49 -5.57
N THR A 112 3.12 5.18 -5.52
CA THR A 112 4.44 4.55 -5.33
C THR A 112 5.02 4.85 -3.94
N LEU A 113 5.69 3.88 -3.33
CA LEU A 113 6.25 4.06 -1.98
C LEU A 113 7.47 5.00 -1.98
N ILE A 114 8.19 5.09 -3.11
CA ILE A 114 9.32 6.01 -3.26
C ILE A 114 8.90 7.47 -3.09
N SER A 115 7.69 7.82 -3.54
CA SER A 115 7.16 9.17 -3.43
C SER A 115 6.90 9.58 -1.98
N MET A 116 6.51 8.64 -1.12
CA MET A 116 6.40 8.88 0.31
C MET A 116 7.78 9.07 0.96
N HIS A 117 8.77 8.25 0.58
CA HIS A 117 10.13 8.38 1.11
C HIS A 117 10.79 9.69 0.70
N LYS A 118 10.60 10.12 -0.56
CA LYS A 118 11.03 11.43 -1.04
C LYS A 118 10.41 12.58 -0.25
N LYS A 119 9.10 12.52 0.03
CA LYS A 119 8.40 13.52 0.85
C LYS A 119 8.95 13.61 2.28
N LEU A 120 9.51 12.52 2.79
CA LEU A 120 10.20 12.47 4.09
C LEU A 120 11.65 12.95 4.03
N GLY A 121 12.15 13.33 2.84
CA GLY A 121 13.49 13.86 2.62
C GLY A 121 14.55 12.81 2.29
N TYR A 122 14.16 11.55 2.06
CA TYR A 122 15.10 10.52 1.63
C TYR A 122 15.49 10.68 0.17
N THR A 123 16.76 10.41 -0.12
CA THR A 123 17.36 10.52 -1.45
C THR A 123 17.79 9.15 -1.97
N CYS A 124 18.22 9.06 -3.23
CA CYS A 124 18.74 7.82 -3.81
C CYS A 124 19.87 7.22 -2.95
N ALA A 125 20.78 8.07 -2.46
CA ALA A 125 21.90 7.68 -1.60
C ALA A 125 21.49 7.14 -0.21
N THR A 126 20.23 7.34 0.19
CA THR A 126 19.73 6.78 1.46
C THR A 126 19.65 5.27 1.38
N CYS A 127 19.33 4.73 0.19
CA CYS A 127 19.08 3.30 0.00
C CYS A 127 20.08 2.62 -0.91
N HIS A 128 20.64 3.37 -1.88
CA HIS A 128 21.50 2.84 -2.91
C HIS A 128 22.95 3.30 -2.72
N ASP A 129 23.86 2.39 -3.01
CA ASP A 129 25.30 2.61 -3.01
C ASP A 129 25.81 3.16 -4.36
N GLU A 130 27.11 3.44 -4.41
CA GLU A 130 27.79 3.92 -5.62
C GLU A 130 27.79 2.88 -6.75
N GLU A 131 27.76 1.58 -6.43
CA GLU A 131 27.62 0.52 -7.43
C GLU A 131 26.30 0.67 -8.16
N THR A 132 25.20 0.86 -7.43
CA THR A 132 23.89 1.11 -8.02
C THR A 132 23.84 2.45 -8.77
N GLN A 133 24.47 3.50 -8.24
CA GLN A 133 24.56 4.79 -8.94
C GLN A 133 25.15 4.63 -10.34
N SER A 134 26.16 3.76 -10.50
CA SER A 134 26.82 3.51 -11.79
C SER A 134 25.92 2.83 -12.83
N LEU A 135 24.80 2.22 -12.40
CA LEU A 135 23.83 1.55 -13.27
C LEU A 135 22.73 2.49 -13.76
N VAL A 136 22.60 3.69 -13.17
CA VAL A 136 21.58 4.65 -13.60
C VAL A 136 21.81 5.05 -15.07
N GLY A 137 20.74 5.01 -15.86
CA GLY A 137 20.76 5.19 -17.31
C GLY A 137 20.89 3.88 -18.10
N SER A 138 21.13 2.75 -17.43
CA SER A 138 21.24 1.43 -18.08
C SER A 138 19.97 0.58 -18.01
N PHE A 139 18.95 1.02 -17.27
CA PHE A 139 17.73 0.24 -17.07
C PHE A 139 16.71 0.47 -18.19
N ASP A 140 16.19 -0.64 -18.74
CA ASP A 140 15.12 -0.62 -19.75
C ASP A 140 13.70 -0.60 -19.12
N GLY A 141 13.60 -0.86 -17.81
CA GLY A 141 12.33 -0.90 -17.08
C GLY A 141 12.53 -1.17 -15.58
N LEU A 142 11.43 -1.07 -14.83
CA LEU A 142 11.38 -1.44 -13.42
C LEU A 142 11.29 -2.96 -13.27
N VAL A 143 11.94 -3.50 -12.24
CA VAL A 143 11.77 -4.90 -11.83
C VAL A 143 10.61 -5.07 -10.86
N GLY A 144 10.10 -6.30 -10.75
CA GLY A 144 8.99 -6.61 -9.85
C GLY A 144 9.43 -6.63 -8.38
N PRO A 145 8.52 -6.36 -7.42
CA PRO A 145 8.84 -6.31 -5.99
C PRO A 145 9.65 -7.52 -5.49
N SER A 146 9.27 -8.73 -5.89
CA SER A 146 9.92 -9.97 -5.44
C SER A 146 11.35 -10.17 -5.97
N GLU A 147 11.78 -9.35 -6.92
CA GLU A 147 13.11 -9.41 -7.54
C GLU A 147 14.08 -8.36 -6.94
N GLU A 148 13.61 -7.58 -5.97
CA GLU A 148 14.37 -6.49 -5.32
C GLU A 148 15.32 -7.02 -4.25
N THR A 149 16.58 -6.58 -4.28
CA THR A 149 17.62 -6.99 -3.33
C THR A 149 17.60 -6.19 -2.02
N LEU A 150 17.04 -4.97 -2.03
CA LEU A 150 16.99 -4.09 -0.86
C LEU A 150 15.75 -4.29 0.01
N GLY A 151 14.71 -4.95 -0.50
CA GLY A 151 13.44 -5.13 0.23
C GLY A 151 13.50 -6.11 1.41
N THR A 152 14.68 -6.37 1.98
CA THR A 152 14.84 -7.33 3.08
C THR A 152 14.30 -6.77 4.40
N ARG A 153 13.89 -7.67 5.30
CA ARG A 153 13.51 -7.28 6.67
C ARG A 153 14.61 -6.52 7.38
N GLU A 154 15.87 -6.95 7.24
CA GLU A 154 17.02 -6.32 7.90
C GLU A 154 17.23 -4.88 7.43
N PHE A 155 17.13 -4.64 6.13
CA PHE A 155 17.28 -3.29 5.58
C PHE A 155 16.16 -2.35 6.05
N CYS A 156 14.90 -2.79 5.95
CA CYS A 156 13.75 -1.95 6.29
C CYS A 156 13.56 -1.77 7.81
N LEU A 157 13.71 -2.84 8.59
CA LEU A 157 13.43 -2.87 10.03
C LEU A 157 14.67 -2.51 10.84
N ASN A 158 14.98 -1.23 10.89
CA ASN A 158 16.04 -0.67 11.73
C ASN A 158 15.52 0.52 12.56
N ASP A 159 16.28 0.88 13.60
CA ASP A 159 15.91 1.93 14.58
C ASP A 159 15.62 3.31 13.95
N GLY A 160 16.09 3.55 12.72
CA GLY A 160 15.88 4.80 11.99
C GLY A 160 14.73 4.79 10.99
N CYS A 161 14.13 3.65 10.67
CA CYS A 161 13.18 3.52 9.55
C CYS A 161 11.83 2.93 9.98
N HIS A 162 11.77 1.62 10.22
CA HIS A 162 10.52 0.91 10.50
C HIS A 162 10.59 0.03 11.74
N ASP A 163 9.55 0.13 12.57
CA ASP A 163 9.35 -0.68 13.77
C ASP A 163 8.30 -1.75 13.49
N TRP A 164 8.69 -3.02 13.62
CA TRP A 164 7.81 -4.15 13.31
C TRP A 164 6.57 -4.22 14.21
N ALA A 165 6.70 -3.89 15.49
CA ALA A 165 5.57 -3.92 16.41
C ALA A 165 4.53 -2.87 16.00
N LYS A 166 4.97 -1.67 15.61
CA LYS A 166 4.07 -0.61 15.12
C LYS A 166 3.42 -0.97 13.79
N ILE A 167 4.14 -1.60 12.86
CA ILE A 167 3.60 -1.99 11.55
C ILE A 167 2.46 -2.99 11.69
N LYS A 168 2.65 -4.04 12.51
CA LYS A 168 1.62 -5.07 12.69
C LYS A 168 0.32 -4.51 13.23
N ASP A 169 0.39 -3.53 14.12
CA ASP A 169 -0.81 -2.96 14.75
C ASP A 169 -1.51 -1.92 13.85
N ALA A 170 -0.81 -1.36 12.86
CA ALA A 170 -1.31 -0.26 12.06
C ALA A 170 -2.15 -0.69 10.84
N VAL A 171 -1.97 -1.91 10.33
CA VAL A 171 -2.55 -2.33 9.05
C VAL A 171 -3.35 -3.61 9.19
N VAL A 172 -4.67 -3.46 9.15
CA VAL A 172 -5.63 -4.55 9.05
C VAL A 172 -6.60 -4.21 7.92
N LEU A 173 -6.73 -5.11 6.95
CA LEU A 173 -7.58 -4.94 5.78
C LEU A 173 -8.93 -5.63 5.99
N ASP A 174 -9.98 -5.02 5.47
CA ASP A 174 -11.28 -5.68 5.33
C ASP A 174 -11.22 -6.74 4.22
N GLY A 175 -12.04 -7.78 4.33
CA GLY A 175 -12.13 -8.85 3.36
C GLY A 175 -13.27 -9.81 3.62
N ASP A 176 -13.19 -10.98 2.97
CA ASP A 176 -14.24 -11.99 3.07
C ASP A 176 -14.33 -12.62 4.46
N LYS A 177 -15.57 -12.86 4.90
CA LYS A 177 -15.83 -13.62 6.11
C LYS A 177 -15.79 -15.11 5.82
N THR A 178 -15.00 -15.83 6.60
CA THR A 178 -14.91 -17.29 6.50
C THR A 178 -15.23 -17.95 7.84
N ILE A 179 -15.37 -19.28 7.84
CA ILE A 179 -15.51 -20.06 9.08
C ILE A 179 -14.29 -19.88 10.02
N TYR A 180 -13.12 -19.54 9.46
CA TYR A 180 -11.87 -19.37 10.20
C TYR A 180 -11.51 -17.89 10.46
N ASN A 181 -12.22 -16.96 9.83
CA ASN A 181 -12.11 -15.51 10.02
C ASN A 181 -13.51 -14.88 9.94
N PRO A 182 -14.36 -15.05 10.98
CA PRO A 182 -15.74 -14.56 10.95
C PRO A 182 -15.84 -13.04 10.99
N GLU A 183 -14.80 -12.35 11.45
CA GLU A 183 -14.70 -10.90 11.44
C GLU A 183 -14.43 -10.37 10.03
N GLY A 184 -13.74 -11.14 9.18
CA GLY A 184 -13.35 -10.72 7.83
C GLY A 184 -12.21 -9.70 7.83
N MET A 185 -11.39 -9.71 8.89
CA MET A 185 -10.27 -8.78 9.06
C MET A 185 -8.95 -9.52 8.80
N TYR A 186 -8.07 -8.94 8.01
CA TYR A 186 -6.83 -9.57 7.56
C TYR A 186 -5.62 -8.71 7.90
N ASN A 187 -4.74 -9.21 8.76
CA ASN A 187 -3.44 -8.60 8.99
C ASN A 187 -2.41 -9.19 8.01
N VAL A 188 -1.99 -8.39 7.04
CA VAL A 188 -1.03 -8.82 6.01
C VAL A 188 0.40 -8.97 6.56
N HIS A 189 0.70 -8.32 7.69
CA HIS A 189 2.00 -8.38 8.36
C HIS A 189 2.05 -9.44 9.47
N ASP A 190 0.90 -9.93 9.94
CA ASP A 190 0.78 -11.01 10.93
C ASP A 190 -0.06 -12.14 10.36
N ASN A 191 0.55 -12.92 9.46
CA ASN A 191 -0.13 -13.93 8.66
C ASN A 191 0.50 -15.32 8.81
N HIS A 192 -0.22 -16.34 8.35
CA HIS A 192 0.17 -17.75 8.51
C HIS A 192 1.38 -18.18 7.66
N ARG A 193 1.90 -17.33 6.77
CA ARG A 193 3.13 -17.58 6.01
C ARG A 193 4.40 -17.23 6.82
N GLY A 194 4.23 -16.57 7.96
CA GLY A 194 5.32 -16.13 8.82
C GLY A 194 6.04 -14.91 8.26
N ASP A 195 7.26 -14.70 8.76
CA ASP A 195 8.09 -13.55 8.37
C ASP A 195 8.60 -13.71 6.94
N VAL A 196 8.23 -12.75 6.10
CA VAL A 196 8.73 -12.60 4.72
C VAL A 196 9.38 -11.23 4.53
N ASP A 197 10.23 -11.12 3.52
CA ASP A 197 10.86 -9.85 3.15
C ASP A 197 9.83 -8.86 2.62
N CYS A 198 10.01 -7.59 2.99
CA CYS A 198 9.12 -6.49 2.64
C CYS A 198 8.96 -6.35 1.12
N GLY A 199 10.05 -6.53 0.39
CA GLY A 199 10.12 -6.50 -1.07
C GLY A 199 9.20 -7.51 -1.74
N GLN A 200 8.83 -8.61 -1.09
CA GLN A 200 7.93 -9.59 -1.72
C GLN A 200 6.56 -9.03 -2.10
N CYS A 201 6.15 -7.92 -1.47
CA CYS A 201 4.90 -7.23 -1.76
C CYS A 201 5.11 -5.74 -2.07
N HIS A 202 6.00 -5.07 -1.33
CA HIS A 202 6.26 -3.64 -1.47
C HIS A 202 7.24 -3.37 -2.61
N SER A 203 6.80 -2.62 -3.63
CA SER A 203 7.70 -2.00 -4.62
C SER A 203 7.91 -0.53 -4.28
N MET A 204 9.17 -0.08 -4.30
CA MET A 204 9.50 1.33 -4.08
C MET A 204 9.16 2.16 -5.31
N HIS A 205 9.71 1.76 -6.45
CA HIS A 205 9.64 2.51 -7.70
C HIS A 205 8.44 2.14 -8.58
N GLY A 206 7.81 0.98 -8.34
CA GLY A 206 6.70 0.47 -9.12
C GLY A 206 5.44 0.22 -8.29
N GLN A 207 4.48 -0.45 -8.94
CA GLN A 207 3.22 -0.86 -8.33
C GLN A 207 3.48 -1.98 -7.30
N PRO A 208 3.07 -1.82 -6.02
CA PRO A 208 3.12 -2.90 -5.05
C PRO A 208 2.04 -3.95 -5.33
N THR A 209 2.29 -5.20 -4.94
CA THR A 209 1.37 -6.32 -5.19
C THR A 209 1.06 -7.07 -3.90
N LEU A 210 -0.22 -7.27 -3.60
CA LEU A 210 -0.64 -8.08 -2.45
C LEU A 210 -0.91 -9.53 -2.88
N ASN A 211 0.10 -10.39 -2.73
CA ASN A 211 0.01 -11.79 -3.16
C ASN A 211 -1.05 -12.61 -2.39
N CYS A 212 -1.48 -12.14 -1.21
CA CYS A 212 -2.51 -12.80 -0.41
C CYS A 212 -3.87 -12.87 -1.16
N VAL A 213 -4.12 -11.93 -2.07
CA VAL A 213 -5.39 -11.88 -2.81
C VAL A 213 -5.55 -12.97 -3.87
N GLN A 214 -4.47 -13.69 -4.19
CA GLN A 214 -4.53 -14.90 -5.01
C GLN A 214 -5.45 -15.98 -4.41
N CYS A 215 -5.61 -15.99 -3.08
CA CYS A 215 -6.35 -17.01 -2.35
C CYS A 215 -7.46 -16.44 -1.47
N HIS A 216 -7.36 -15.16 -1.08
CA HIS A 216 -8.27 -14.52 -0.13
C HIS A 216 -8.84 -13.24 -0.73
N TYR A 217 -10.14 -13.06 -0.70
CA TYR A 217 -10.68 -11.76 -1.05
C TYR A 217 -10.42 -10.77 0.10
N MET A 218 -9.70 -9.70 -0.20
CA MET A 218 -9.41 -8.57 0.70
C MET A 218 -9.48 -7.29 -0.12
N ASP A 219 -9.90 -6.21 0.53
CA ASP A 219 -9.87 -4.89 -0.07
C ASP A 219 -8.41 -4.42 -0.17
N LEU A 220 -7.97 -4.19 -1.41
CA LEU A 220 -6.63 -3.71 -1.69
C LEU A 220 -6.49 -2.24 -1.26
N PRO A 221 -5.36 -1.85 -0.66
CA PRO A 221 -5.06 -0.43 -0.50
C PRO A 221 -5.04 0.27 -1.87
N GLU A 222 -5.35 1.56 -1.87
CA GLU A 222 -5.31 2.36 -3.10
C GLU A 222 -3.91 2.28 -3.74
N GLY A 223 -3.87 2.06 -5.06
CA GLY A 223 -2.60 1.92 -5.78
C GLY A 223 -1.87 0.60 -5.54
N TRP A 224 -2.54 -0.44 -5.03
CA TRP A 224 -2.00 -1.80 -4.98
C TRP A 224 -2.62 -2.68 -6.06
N ASP A 225 -1.80 -3.57 -6.61
CA ASP A 225 -2.26 -4.61 -7.51
C ASP A 225 -2.49 -5.93 -6.76
N GLY A 226 -3.34 -6.77 -7.34
CA GLY A 226 -3.66 -8.10 -6.89
C GLY A 226 -3.81 -9.03 -8.08
N PHE A 227 -3.48 -10.31 -7.89
CA PHE A 227 -3.73 -11.29 -8.94
C PHE A 227 -5.23 -11.57 -9.02
N GLU A 228 -5.88 -11.09 -10.09
CA GLU A 228 -7.25 -11.45 -10.48
C GLU A 228 -7.35 -12.87 -11.08
#